data_AF-M1K6F8-F1
#
_entry.id   AF-M1K6F8-F1
#
_cell.length_a   1.000
_cell.length_b   1.000
_cell.length_c   1.000
_cell.angle_alpha   90.00
_cell.angle_beta   90.00
_cell.angle_gamma   90.00
#
_symmetry.space_group_name_H-M   'P 1'
#
loop_
_entity.id
_entity.type
_entity.pdbx_description
1 polymer ?
#
loop_
_entity_poly.entity_id
_entity_poly.type
_entity_poly.pdbx_seq_one_letter_code
_entity_poly.pdbx_strand_id
1 'polypeptide(L)'
;ENLIKIEVKRANANNFRLGYSELAGKAWLASVITHLNQGRMLANIETKEENSHLLEQHLREGRFDVIVFSRLGDEPLPGIKTTPLQRYQYVLVVAEDSPLAQLDEIRIAQIKDTPLIMRHKRFLSRTSLDRLFAKTGFQPTKKLIVDN
;
A
#
# COMPACT_ATOMS: atom_id res chain seq x y z
N GLU A 1 -29.03 0.37 -12.74
CA GLU A 1 -29.76 -0.90 -12.53
C GLU A 1 -28.88 -2.11 -12.20
N ASN A 2 -27.66 -2.24 -12.74
CA ASN A 2 -26.83 -3.44 -12.52
C ASN A 2 -26.21 -3.54 -11.10
N LEU A 3 -25.80 -2.40 -10.51
CA LEU A 3 -25.18 -2.36 -9.17
C LEU A 3 -26.11 -2.85 -8.04
N ILE A 4 -27.39 -2.44 -8.06
CA ILE A 4 -28.38 -2.83 -7.04
C ILE A 4 -28.64 -4.34 -7.09
N LYS A 5 -28.73 -4.94 -8.30
CA LYS A 5 -28.91 -6.39 -8.46
C LYS A 5 -27.70 -7.18 -7.94
N ILE A 6 -26.49 -6.66 -8.11
CA ILE A 6 -25.26 -7.25 -7.58
C ILE A 6 -25.25 -7.18 -6.04
N GLU A 7 -25.62 -6.04 -5.44
CA GLU A 7 -25.68 -5.91 -3.97
C GLU A 7 -26.74 -6.81 -3.32
N VAL A 8 -27.93 -6.92 -3.91
CA VAL A 8 -28.99 -7.82 -3.39
C VAL A 8 -28.55 -9.29 -3.45
N LYS A 9 -27.84 -9.71 -4.51
CA LYS A 9 -27.31 -11.07 -4.61
C LYS A 9 -26.19 -11.34 -3.57
N ARG A 10 -25.39 -10.33 -3.23
CA ARG A 10 -24.32 -10.39 -2.22
C ARG A 10 -24.84 -10.52 -0.79
N ALA A 11 -25.86 -9.75 -0.43
CA ALA A 11 -26.44 -9.81 0.92
C ALA A 11 -26.96 -11.22 1.27
N ASN A 12 -27.33 -12.00 0.26
CA ASN A 12 -27.80 -13.38 0.40
C ASN A 12 -26.67 -14.44 0.30
N ALA A 13 -25.45 -14.05 -0.03
CA ALA A 13 -24.31 -14.97 -0.07
C ALA A 13 -23.68 -15.08 1.33
N ASN A 14 -23.67 -16.28 1.89
CA ASN A 14 -23.05 -16.56 3.20
C ASN A 14 -21.50 -16.57 3.15
N ASN A 15 -20.87 -15.93 2.15
CA ASN A 15 -19.43 -15.91 1.98
C ASN A 15 -18.95 -14.50 1.60
N PHE A 16 -18.00 -13.96 2.37
CA PHE A 16 -17.44 -12.64 2.24
C PHE A 16 -16.06 -12.71 1.58
N ARG A 17 -15.90 -12.05 0.43
CA ARG A 17 -14.70 -12.19 -0.42
C ARG A 17 -13.75 -11.01 -0.24
N LEU A 18 -12.53 -11.30 0.19
CA LEU A 18 -11.49 -10.34 0.52
C LEU A 18 -10.31 -10.45 -0.44
N GLY A 19 -10.12 -9.43 -1.28
CA GLY A 19 -8.95 -9.31 -2.13
C GLY A 19 -7.82 -8.54 -1.45
N TYR A 20 -6.57 -8.92 -1.64
CA TYR A 20 -5.44 -8.18 -1.06
C TYR A 20 -4.17 -8.24 -1.89
N SER A 21 -3.28 -7.25 -1.72
CA SER A 21 -1.94 -7.29 -2.32
C SER A 21 -0.92 -7.95 -1.40
N GLU A 22 0.14 -8.52 -1.96
CA GLU A 22 1.19 -9.25 -1.22
C GLU A 22 1.68 -8.49 0.03
N LEU A 23 2.08 -7.22 -0.14
CA LEU A 23 2.59 -6.39 0.95
C LEU A 23 1.54 -6.17 2.05
N ALA A 24 0.29 -5.97 1.66
CA ALA A 24 -0.79 -5.80 2.60
C ALA A 24 -1.05 -7.11 3.35
N GLY A 25 -1.21 -8.22 2.63
CA GLY A 25 -1.44 -9.54 3.23
C GLY A 25 -0.40 -9.90 4.28
N LYS A 26 0.89 -9.70 3.99
CA LYS A 26 1.97 -9.94 4.96
C LYS A 26 1.84 -9.12 6.26
N ALA A 27 1.30 -7.91 6.19
CA ALA A 27 1.19 -7.02 7.33
C ALA A 27 0.01 -7.34 8.27
N TRP A 28 -1.13 -7.79 7.74
CA TRP A 28 -2.37 -7.89 8.52
C TRP A 28 -3.09 -9.25 8.45
N LEU A 29 -2.83 -10.11 7.46
CA LEU A 29 -3.66 -11.29 7.22
C LEU A 29 -3.68 -12.25 8.42
N ALA A 30 -2.53 -12.50 9.03
CA ALA A 30 -2.42 -13.40 10.19
C ALA A 30 -3.24 -12.92 11.41
N SER A 31 -3.20 -11.62 11.71
CA SER A 31 -3.97 -11.06 12.82
C SER A 31 -5.47 -11.10 12.51
N VAL A 32 -5.89 -10.78 11.29
CA VAL A 32 -7.29 -10.84 10.87
C VAL A 32 -7.83 -12.26 10.94
N ILE A 33 -7.11 -13.26 10.41
CA ILE A 33 -7.49 -14.68 10.50
C ILE A 33 -7.69 -15.10 11.95
N THR A 34 -6.79 -14.68 12.84
CA THR A 34 -6.87 -15.01 14.27
C THR A 34 -8.16 -14.49 14.91
N HIS A 35 -8.51 -13.23 14.66
CA HIS A 35 -9.74 -12.62 15.19
C HIS A 35 -11.00 -13.26 14.60
N LEU A 36 -11.01 -13.54 13.30
CA LEU A 36 -12.13 -14.19 12.63
C LEU A 36 -12.36 -15.62 13.13
N ASN A 37 -11.29 -16.33 13.48
CA ASN A 37 -11.38 -17.67 14.06
C ASN A 37 -12.06 -17.64 15.44
N GLN A 38 -11.65 -16.69 16.29
CA GLN A 38 -12.24 -16.49 17.62
C GLN A 38 -13.74 -16.19 17.52
N GLY A 39 -14.17 -15.46 16.50
CA GLY A 39 -15.57 -15.18 16.20
C GLY A 39 -16.33 -16.30 15.47
N ARG A 40 -15.69 -17.43 15.15
CA ARG A 40 -16.25 -18.53 14.32
C ARG A 40 -16.75 -18.07 12.94
N MET A 41 -16.11 -17.06 12.37
CA MET A 41 -16.49 -16.47 11.08
C MET A 41 -15.62 -16.94 9.90
N LEU A 42 -14.53 -17.67 10.16
CA LEU A 42 -13.59 -18.10 9.11
C LEU A 42 -14.24 -18.90 7.99
N ALA A 43 -15.24 -19.73 8.30
CA ALA A 43 -15.93 -20.55 7.30
C ALA A 43 -16.69 -19.73 6.24
N ASN A 44 -16.94 -18.44 6.51
CA ASN A 44 -17.72 -17.54 5.67
C ASN A 44 -16.83 -16.49 5.01
N ILE A 45 -15.50 -16.69 4.95
CA ILE A 45 -14.56 -15.73 4.38
C ILE A 45 -13.65 -16.42 3.36
N GLU A 46 -13.61 -15.86 2.16
CA GLU A 46 -12.70 -16.26 1.10
C GLU A 46 -11.66 -15.15 0.89
N THR A 47 -10.38 -15.50 0.92
CA THR A 47 -9.29 -14.53 0.75
C THR A 47 -8.49 -14.84 -0.51
N LYS A 48 -8.13 -13.82 -1.28
CA LYS A 48 -7.33 -13.97 -2.50
C LYS A 48 -6.27 -12.88 -2.62
N GLU A 49 -5.01 -13.31 -2.72
CA GLU A 49 -3.93 -12.42 -3.14
C GLU A 49 -4.08 -12.06 -4.63
N GLU A 50 -3.89 -10.79 -4.95
CA GLU A 50 -3.99 -10.24 -6.29
C GLU A 50 -3.06 -9.03 -6.47
N ASN A 51 -2.72 -8.71 -7.72
CA ASN A 51 -1.97 -7.53 -8.06
C ASN A 51 -2.73 -6.24 -7.70
N SER A 52 -2.08 -5.29 -7.03
CA SER A 52 -2.71 -4.05 -6.55
C SER A 52 -3.45 -3.26 -7.63
N HIS A 53 -2.96 -3.27 -8.87
CA HIS A 53 -3.56 -2.55 -9.99
C HIS A 53 -4.86 -3.18 -10.51
N LEU A 54 -5.16 -4.44 -10.17
CA LEU A 54 -6.39 -5.14 -10.55
C LEU A 54 -7.46 -5.11 -9.44
N LEU A 55 -7.06 -4.88 -8.19
CA LEU A 55 -7.97 -4.96 -7.04
C LEU A 55 -9.16 -4.01 -7.14
N GLU A 56 -8.93 -2.76 -7.54
CA GLU A 56 -10.03 -1.79 -7.71
C GLU A 56 -11.04 -2.27 -8.77
N GLN A 57 -10.54 -2.70 -9.93
CA GLN A 57 -11.38 -3.23 -10.99
C GLN A 57 -12.18 -4.44 -10.49
N HIS A 58 -11.54 -5.39 -9.81
CA HIS A 58 -12.19 -6.57 -9.26
C HIS A 58 -13.25 -6.24 -8.21
N LEU A 59 -13.06 -5.20 -7.39
CA LEU A 59 -14.09 -4.71 -6.47
C LEU A 59 -15.31 -4.17 -7.23
N ARG A 60 -15.07 -3.35 -8.26
CA ARG A 60 -16.13 -2.75 -9.10
C ARG A 60 -16.92 -3.80 -9.90
N GLU A 61 -16.23 -4.82 -10.38
CA GLU A 61 -16.84 -5.94 -11.12
C GLU A 61 -17.57 -6.95 -10.24
N GLY A 62 -17.51 -6.80 -8.91
CA GLY A 62 -18.22 -7.70 -8.02
C GLY A 62 -17.47 -8.96 -7.61
N ARG A 63 -16.18 -9.08 -7.96
CA ARG A 63 -15.34 -10.24 -7.63
C ARG A 63 -14.95 -10.27 -6.16
N PHE A 64 -14.72 -9.09 -5.57
CA PHE A 64 -14.47 -8.92 -4.14
C PHE A 64 -15.56 -8.06 -3.49
N ASP A 65 -15.71 -8.22 -2.18
CA ASP A 65 -16.59 -7.39 -1.35
C ASP A 65 -15.78 -6.31 -0.62
N VAL A 66 -14.53 -6.62 -0.25
CA VAL A 66 -13.53 -5.67 0.24
C VAL A 66 -12.17 -5.95 -0.40
N ILE A 67 -11.39 -4.90 -0.59
CA ILE A 67 -9.99 -4.99 -1.01
C ILE A 67 -9.06 -4.28 -0.02
N VAL A 68 -7.86 -4.81 0.18
CA VAL A 68 -6.84 -4.20 1.04
C VAL A 68 -5.50 -4.13 0.33
N PHE A 69 -5.01 -2.92 0.11
CA PHE A 69 -3.75 -2.68 -0.59
C PHE A 69 -3.14 -1.33 -0.20
N SER A 70 -1.82 -1.19 -0.41
CA SER A 70 -1.12 0.08 -0.25
C SER A 70 -1.35 0.98 -1.46
N ARG A 71 -1.55 2.28 -1.20
CA ARG A 71 -1.73 3.31 -2.22
C ARG A 71 -1.12 4.63 -1.78
N LEU A 72 -1.00 5.57 -2.72
CA LEU A 72 -0.63 6.95 -2.38
C LEU A 72 -1.86 7.65 -1.79
N GLY A 73 -1.68 8.32 -0.65
CA GLY A 73 -2.78 8.79 0.20
C GLY A 73 -3.64 9.91 -0.40
N ASP A 74 -3.17 10.52 -1.48
CA ASP A 74 -3.77 11.63 -2.22
C ASP A 74 -4.72 11.19 -3.35
N GLU A 75 -4.78 9.90 -3.67
CA GLU A 75 -5.61 9.41 -4.75
C GLU A 75 -7.00 9.03 -4.19
N PRO A 76 -8.11 9.67 -4.62
CA PRO A 76 -9.45 9.22 -4.24
C PRO A 76 -9.80 7.90 -4.95
N LEU A 77 -10.79 7.17 -4.43
CA LEU A 77 -11.48 6.10 -5.19
C LEU A 77 -12.96 6.49 -5.30
N PRO A 78 -13.37 7.13 -6.41
CA PRO A 78 -14.75 7.56 -6.59
C PRO A 78 -15.72 6.39 -6.45
N GLY A 79 -16.74 6.56 -5.60
CA GLY A 79 -17.76 5.55 -5.33
C GLY A 79 -17.30 4.37 -4.47
N ILE A 80 -16.10 4.39 -3.90
CA ILE A 80 -15.59 3.35 -3.00
C ILE A 80 -15.28 4.00 -1.65
N LYS A 81 -15.89 3.48 -0.58
CA LYS A 81 -15.54 3.86 0.78
C LYS A 81 -14.16 3.30 1.12
N THR A 82 -13.24 4.17 1.54
CA THR A 82 -11.90 3.77 1.97
C THR A 82 -11.74 3.98 3.47
N THR A 83 -10.89 3.17 4.10
CA THR A 83 -10.54 3.33 5.51
C THR A 83 -9.03 3.10 5.65
N PRO A 84 -8.26 4.09 6.15
CA PRO A 84 -6.84 3.92 6.32
C PRO A 84 -6.56 2.94 7.46
N LEU A 85 -5.87 1.83 7.15
CA LEU A 85 -5.41 0.88 8.17
C LEU A 85 -4.08 1.31 8.78
N GLN A 86 -3.16 1.82 7.95
CA GLN A 86 -1.84 2.24 8.36
C GLN A 86 -1.29 3.31 7.42
N ARG A 87 -0.43 4.19 7.95
CA ARG A 87 0.37 5.15 7.19
C ARG A 87 1.84 4.82 7.39
N TYR A 88 2.61 4.91 6.32
CA TYR A 88 4.05 4.68 6.34
C TYR A 88 4.77 6.00 6.07
N GLN A 89 5.89 6.20 6.76
CA GLN A 89 6.79 7.33 6.55
C GLN A 89 8.09 6.83 5.91
N TYR A 90 8.73 7.68 5.12
CA TYR A 90 10.10 7.39 4.68
C TYR A 90 11.05 7.52 5.85
N VAL A 91 12.02 6.61 5.87
CA VAL A 91 13.18 6.69 6.75
C VAL A 91 14.42 6.76 5.86
N LEU A 92 15.39 7.57 6.28
CA LEU A 92 16.72 7.58 5.69
C LEU A 92 17.59 6.64 6.51
N VAL A 93 18.07 5.56 5.88
CA VAL A 93 18.98 4.61 6.52
C VAL A 93 20.39 4.95 6.08
N VAL A 94 21.28 5.14 7.05
CA VAL A 94 22.70 5.46 6.86
C VAL A 94 23.56 4.55 7.71
N ALA A 95 24.85 4.46 7.39
CA ALA A 95 25.82 3.82 8.27
C ALA A 95 25.94 4.59 9.60
N GLU A 96 26.24 3.89 10.68
CA GLU A 96 26.36 4.47 12.03
C GLU A 96 27.46 5.54 12.13
N ASP A 97 28.55 5.37 11.36
CA ASP A 97 29.66 6.30 11.24
C ASP A 97 29.43 7.42 10.21
N SER A 98 28.25 7.48 9.59
CA SER A 98 27.91 8.54 8.64
C SER A 98 27.80 9.90 9.35
N PRO A 99 28.29 11.00 8.74
CA PRO A 99 28.01 12.35 9.24
C PRO A 99 26.51 12.66 9.38
N LEU A 100 25.66 12.00 8.58
CA LEU A 100 24.21 12.15 8.65
C LEU A 100 23.62 11.52 9.92
N ALA A 101 24.27 10.49 10.49
CA ALA A 101 23.81 9.84 11.72
C ALA A 101 24.01 10.72 12.96
N GLN A 102 24.86 11.75 12.88
CA GLN A 102 25.16 12.69 13.97
C GLN A 102 24.20 13.89 13.99
N LEU A 103 23.23 13.96 13.07
CA LEU A 103 22.29 15.07 12.94
C LEU A 103 20.93 14.68 13.54
N ASP A 104 20.39 15.52 14.41
CA ASP A 104 19.04 15.35 14.97
C ASP A 104 17.94 15.58 13.92
N GLU A 105 18.23 16.39 12.89
CA GLU A 105 17.34 16.67 11.78
C GLU A 105 18.14 16.74 10.46
N ILE A 106 17.61 16.10 9.42
CA ILE A 106 18.21 16.09 8.08
C ILE A 106 17.24 16.74 7.10
N ARG A 107 17.62 17.89 6.56
CA ARG A 107 16.92 18.53 5.46
C ARG A 107 17.25 17.80 4.16
N ILE A 108 16.25 17.63 3.29
CA ILE A 108 16.43 16.94 2.01
C ILE A 108 17.55 17.56 1.15
N ALA A 109 17.80 18.87 1.24
CA ALA A 109 18.88 19.53 0.52
C ALA A 109 20.28 19.07 0.96
N GLN A 110 20.45 18.63 2.21
CA GLN A 110 21.75 18.19 2.75
C GLN A 110 22.20 16.85 2.17
N ILE A 111 21.28 16.05 1.64
CA ILE A 111 21.58 14.74 1.04
C ILE A 111 21.73 14.80 -0.48
N LYS A 112 21.78 15.99 -1.08
CA LYS A 112 21.82 16.18 -2.54
C LYS A 112 23.00 15.47 -3.20
N ASP A 113 24.17 15.58 -2.59
CA ASP A 113 25.42 15.03 -3.14
C ASP A 113 25.78 13.64 -2.58
N THR A 114 24.98 13.15 -1.64
CA THR A 114 25.07 11.78 -1.12
C THR A 114 24.49 10.79 -2.15
N PRO A 115 25.22 9.71 -2.51
CA PRO A 115 24.66 8.66 -3.35
C PRO A 115 23.43 8.01 -2.70
N LEU A 116 22.26 8.13 -3.36
CA LEU A 116 21.03 7.53 -2.87
C LEU A 116 20.80 6.15 -3.47
N ILE A 117 20.60 5.13 -2.62
CA ILE A 117 20.12 3.82 -3.05
C ILE A 117 18.60 3.87 -3.08
N MET A 118 17.99 3.64 -4.23
CA MET A 118 16.55 3.81 -4.44
C MET A 118 15.97 2.62 -5.18
N ARG A 119 14.72 2.30 -4.89
CA ARG A 119 14.01 1.24 -5.61
C ARG A 119 13.71 1.61 -7.06
N HIS A 120 13.49 0.60 -7.91
CA HIS A 120 13.01 0.76 -9.28
C HIS A 120 11.65 1.49 -9.34
N LYS A 121 11.39 2.24 -10.42
CA LYS A 121 10.18 3.07 -10.59
C LYS A 121 8.86 2.30 -10.63
N ARG A 122 8.91 0.98 -10.81
CA ARG A 122 7.73 0.10 -10.75
C ARG A 122 7.11 0.01 -9.36
N PHE A 123 7.86 0.38 -8.32
CA PHE A 123 7.40 0.27 -6.94
C PHE A 123 6.70 1.54 -6.46
N LEU A 124 5.59 1.38 -5.76
CA LEU A 124 4.78 2.48 -5.23
C LEU A 124 5.56 3.44 -4.33
N SER A 125 6.46 2.92 -3.49
CA SER A 125 7.35 3.73 -2.67
C SER A 125 8.30 4.56 -3.52
N ARG A 126 8.73 4.06 -4.70
CA ARG A 126 9.54 4.88 -5.59
C ARG A 126 8.73 6.01 -6.22
N THR A 127 7.50 5.74 -6.65
CA THR A 127 6.59 6.77 -7.20
C THR A 127 6.33 7.89 -6.19
N SER A 128 6.11 7.56 -4.92
CA SER A 128 5.90 8.55 -3.86
C SER A 128 7.15 9.36 -3.56
N LEU A 129 8.33 8.74 -3.56
CA LEU A 129 9.61 9.47 -3.41
C LEU A 129 9.86 10.43 -4.58
N ASP A 130 9.59 10.00 -5.82
CA ASP A 130 9.73 10.87 -7.00
C ASP A 130 8.74 12.06 -6.94
N ARG A 131 7.50 11.86 -6.43
CA ARG A 131 6.55 12.98 -6.18
C ARG A 131 7.08 13.96 -5.13
N LEU A 132 7.71 13.47 -4.06
CA LEU A 132 8.34 14.32 -3.05
C LEU A 132 9.47 15.16 -3.65
N PHE A 133 10.32 14.55 -4.47
CA PHE A 133 11.41 15.24 -5.16
C PHE A 133 10.87 16.33 -6.10
N ALA A 134 9.86 16.01 -6.90
CA ALA A 134 9.21 16.99 -7.78
C ALA A 134 8.59 18.16 -7.00
N LYS A 135 7.86 17.87 -5.90
CA LYS A 135 7.22 18.89 -5.06
C LYS A 135 8.22 19.83 -4.39
N THR A 136 9.41 19.34 -4.06
CA THR A 136 10.45 20.10 -3.34
C THR A 136 11.51 20.70 -4.25
N GLY A 137 11.46 20.43 -5.56
CA GLY A 137 12.55 20.79 -6.49
C GLY A 137 13.87 20.06 -6.20
N PHE A 138 13.86 19.03 -5.36
CA PHE A 138 15.04 18.25 -5.03
C PHE A 138 15.40 17.30 -6.16
N GLN A 139 16.68 17.24 -6.51
CA GLN A 139 17.23 16.29 -7.48
C GLN A 139 18.55 15.72 -6.94
N PRO A 140 18.63 14.42 -6.64
CA PRO A 140 19.86 13.82 -6.15
C PRO A 140 20.91 13.75 -7.26
N THR A 141 22.15 14.12 -6.94
CA THR A 141 23.26 14.14 -7.89
C THR A 141 23.72 12.74 -8.26
N LYS A 142 23.71 11.81 -7.30
CA LYS A 142 24.18 10.42 -7.47
C LYS A 142 23.11 9.44 -6.98
N LYS A 143 22.84 8.39 -7.75
CA LYS A 143 21.84 7.37 -7.40
C LYS A 143 22.19 6.00 -7.92
N LEU A 144 21.87 4.98 -7.12
CA LEU A 144 21.89 3.57 -7.49
C LEU A 144 20.45 3.06 -7.47
N ILE A 145 20.02 2.38 -8.53
CA ILE A 145 18.67 1.81 -8.62
C ILE A 145 18.75 0.31 -8.33
N VAL A 146 17.93 -0.16 -7.40
CA VAL A 146 17.84 -1.57 -7.00
C VAL A 146 16.42 -2.12 -7.19
N ASP A 147 16.32 -3.41 -7.48
CA ASP A 147 15.04 -4.10 -7.70
C ASP A 147 14.54 -4.87 -6.47
N ASN A 148 15.44 -5.33 -5.61
CA ASN A 148 15.21 -5.85 -4.25
C ASN A 148 16.47 -5.63 -3.42
#